data_AF-A0A261BFP9-F1
#
_entry.id   AF-A0A261BFP9-F1
#
_cell.length_a   1.000
_cell.length_b   1.000
_cell.length_c   1.000
_cell.angle_alpha   90.00
_cell.angle_beta   90.00
_cell.angle_gamma   90.00
#
_symmetry.space_group_name_H-M   'P 1'
#
loop_
_entity.id
_entity.type
_entity.pdbx_description
1 polymer ?
#
loop_
_entity_poly.entity_id
_entity_poly.type
_entity_poly.pdbx_seq_one_letter_code
_entity_poly.pdbx_strand_id
1 'polypeptide(L)'
;MKTQQYILFCFLTFYFIGVSFAQLAKCAEPGCPANGVWGEWKNDTKSICNMTCGGCGTSFQTRECLSTPVCNCTGNSHRYIGCNFGACEYPTQKTCCPPYLPMVINGVYMCGPVPKTIESTACCPQTDLFSPWTGWQLSGNMWSRTRKCIAESIGCPCTAAQTQAQTQPPCSQPGDATEYCKNIPVGRGVKHQDLVLNNGEDSADLVMFGENQDGNTYCQLLTDEYSAENRFEGALLIMREASGVCTTDTVFECVNGTDGDTKRRNATFTCNGTSGNWIYDYTGKEVIATVIGSWV
;
A
#
# COMPACT_ATOMS: atom_id res chain seq x y z
N MET A 1 -47.87 5.40 -33.02
CA MET A 1 -47.72 4.08 -32.35
C MET A 1 -46.27 3.55 -32.42
N LYS A 2 -45.26 4.33 -32.00
CA LYS A 2 -43.84 3.85 -31.92
C LYS A 2 -43.05 4.35 -30.70
N THR A 3 -43.69 5.08 -29.79
CA THR A 3 -43.06 5.67 -28.59
C THR A 3 -43.36 4.89 -27.30
N GLN A 4 -44.35 4.00 -27.30
CA GLN A 4 -44.68 3.18 -26.12
C GLN A 4 -43.87 1.88 -26.00
N GLN A 5 -43.13 1.47 -27.03
CA GLN A 5 -42.37 0.22 -27.02
C GLN A 5 -40.97 0.34 -26.38
N TYR A 6 -40.44 1.56 -26.23
CA TYR A 6 -39.12 1.78 -25.62
C TYR A 6 -39.16 1.90 -24.09
N ILE A 7 -40.31 2.24 -23.50
CA ILE A 7 -40.44 2.34 -22.04
C ILE A 7 -40.53 0.95 -21.40
N LEU A 8 -41.05 -0.05 -22.12
CA LEU A 8 -41.14 -1.43 -21.62
C LEU A 8 -39.78 -2.15 -21.63
N PHE A 9 -38.83 -1.72 -22.48
CA PHE A 9 -37.49 -2.33 -22.56
C PHE A 9 -36.50 -1.76 -21.54
N CYS A 10 -36.71 -0.54 -21.05
CA CYS A 10 -35.88 0.06 -19.99
C CYS A 10 -36.20 -0.47 -18.58
N PHE A 11 -37.37 -1.04 -18.35
CA PHE A 11 -37.71 -1.64 -17.04
C PHE A 11 -37.27 -3.10 -16.88
N LEU A 12 -36.80 -3.75 -17.94
CA LEU A 12 -36.41 -5.17 -17.95
C LEU A 12 -34.89 -5.41 -17.75
N THR A 13 -34.07 -4.36 -17.58
CA THR A 13 -32.60 -4.49 -17.43
C THR A 13 -32.05 -4.04 -16.07
N PHE A 14 -32.90 -3.69 -15.10
CA PHE A 14 -32.45 -3.31 -13.74
C PHE A 14 -33.00 -4.22 -12.63
N TYR A 15 -33.30 -5.49 -12.96
CA TYR A 15 -33.42 -6.54 -11.96
C TYR A 15 -32.05 -7.20 -11.74
N PHE A 16 -31.06 -6.41 -11.33
CA PHE A 16 -29.93 -6.97 -10.59
C PHE A 16 -30.52 -7.46 -9.28
N ILE A 17 -30.87 -8.75 -9.25
CA ILE A 17 -31.13 -9.48 -8.03
C ILE A 17 -29.86 -9.30 -7.21
N GLY A 18 -29.91 -8.40 -6.21
CA GLY A 18 -28.92 -8.36 -5.16
C GLY A 18 -28.93 -9.74 -4.54
N VAL A 19 -27.96 -10.57 -4.93
CA VAL A 19 -27.66 -11.82 -4.22
C VAL A 19 -27.21 -11.35 -2.85
N SER A 20 -28.15 -11.32 -1.91
CA SER A 20 -27.86 -11.09 -0.50
C SER A 20 -27.13 -12.34 -0.04
N PHE A 21 -25.80 -12.34 -0.18
CA PHE A 21 -24.97 -13.33 0.46
C PHE A 21 -25.26 -13.23 1.96
N ALA A 22 -25.73 -14.32 2.56
CA ALA A 22 -25.94 -14.36 4.00
C ALA A 22 -24.62 -13.99 4.68
N GLN A 23 -24.58 -12.81 5.31
CA GLN A 23 -23.39 -12.30 5.97
C GLN A 23 -23.02 -13.26 7.10
N LEU A 24 -21.75 -13.65 7.18
CA LEU A 24 -21.27 -14.55 8.23
C LEU A 24 -21.49 -13.91 9.60
N ALA A 25 -21.73 -14.75 10.61
CA ALA A 25 -21.85 -14.29 12.00
C ALA A 25 -20.58 -13.50 12.40
N LYS A 26 -20.75 -12.48 13.23
CA LYS A 26 -19.60 -11.70 13.74
C LYS A 26 -18.75 -12.54 14.69
N CYS A 27 -17.44 -12.33 14.69
CA CYS A 27 -16.51 -12.98 15.61
C CYS A 27 -16.79 -12.57 17.07
N ALA A 28 -16.54 -13.47 18.02
CA ALA A 28 -16.81 -13.22 19.44
C ALA A 28 -15.97 -12.08 20.03
N GLU A 29 -14.72 -11.92 19.55
CA GLU A 29 -13.77 -10.93 20.06
C GLU A 29 -13.66 -9.69 19.15
N PRO A 30 -13.51 -8.48 19.72
CA PRO A 30 -13.21 -7.27 18.96
C PRO A 30 -11.75 -7.27 18.45
N GLY A 31 -11.54 -6.81 17.21
CA GLY A 31 -10.21 -6.74 16.59
C GLY A 31 -9.81 -8.00 15.82
N CYS A 32 -8.52 -8.38 15.89
CA CYS A 32 -8.01 -9.58 15.24
C CYS A 32 -8.56 -10.85 15.92
N PRO A 33 -9.27 -11.74 15.20
CA PRO A 33 -9.67 -13.03 15.76
C PRO A 33 -8.44 -13.84 16.19
N ALA A 34 -8.52 -14.55 17.33
CA ALA A 34 -7.39 -15.28 17.92
C ALA A 34 -6.73 -16.31 16.98
N ASN A 35 -7.48 -16.83 16.00
CA ASN A 35 -6.99 -17.80 15.01
C ASN A 35 -6.87 -17.20 13.59
N GLY A 36 -6.95 -15.88 13.47
CA GLY A 36 -7.03 -15.19 12.18
C GLY A 36 -8.32 -15.51 11.41
N VAL A 37 -8.37 -15.03 10.17
CA VAL A 37 -9.49 -15.26 9.26
C VAL A 37 -9.02 -16.22 8.16
N TRP A 38 -9.50 -17.45 8.24
CA TRP A 38 -9.26 -18.47 7.23
C TRP A 38 -10.26 -18.35 6.08
N GLY A 39 -9.78 -18.56 4.85
CA GLY A 39 -10.65 -18.80 3.70
C GLY A 39 -11.26 -20.20 3.71
N GLU A 40 -12.16 -20.45 2.77
CA GLU A 40 -12.75 -21.78 2.60
C GLU A 40 -11.71 -22.83 2.22
N TRP A 41 -11.93 -24.06 2.67
CA TRP A 41 -11.16 -25.21 2.23
C TRP A 41 -11.45 -25.50 0.76
N LYS A 42 -10.41 -25.48 -0.07
CA LYS A 42 -10.48 -25.85 -1.48
C LYS A 42 -9.84 -27.20 -1.68
N ASN A 43 -10.47 -28.07 -2.47
CA ASN A 43 -9.81 -29.28 -2.94
C ASN A 43 -8.67 -28.86 -3.86
N ASP A 44 -7.49 -29.43 -3.66
CA ASP A 44 -6.41 -29.30 -4.62
C ASP A 44 -6.85 -29.98 -5.93
N THR A 45 -6.80 -29.25 -7.04
CA THR A 45 -7.19 -29.73 -8.37
C THR A 45 -6.37 -30.93 -8.83
N LYS A 46 -5.20 -31.17 -8.24
CA LYS A 46 -4.37 -32.36 -8.48
C LYS A 46 -4.75 -33.55 -7.59
N SER A 47 -5.52 -33.34 -6.52
CA SER A 47 -5.92 -34.41 -5.61
C SER A 47 -7.26 -35.03 -6.03
N ILE A 48 -7.18 -35.99 -6.96
CA ILE A 48 -8.32 -36.83 -7.31
C ILE A 48 -8.48 -37.87 -6.20
N CYS A 49 -9.71 -38.09 -5.73
CA CYS A 49 -10.01 -39.17 -4.80
C CYS A 49 -9.56 -40.50 -5.41
N ASN A 50 -8.60 -41.18 -4.78
CA ASN A 50 -7.97 -42.40 -5.29
C ASN A 50 -8.87 -43.65 -5.23
N MET A 51 -10.05 -43.56 -4.62
CA MET A 51 -11.04 -44.64 -4.50
C MET A 51 -12.42 -44.13 -4.88
N THR A 52 -13.28 -44.98 -5.44
CA THR A 52 -14.62 -44.58 -5.93
C THR A 52 -15.75 -44.77 -4.92
N CYS A 53 -15.53 -45.48 -3.81
CA CYS A 53 -16.53 -45.78 -2.78
C CYS A 53 -15.90 -46.04 -1.41
N GLY A 54 -16.72 -46.19 -0.38
CA GLY A 54 -16.37 -46.72 0.94
C GLY A 54 -15.79 -45.70 1.91
N GLY A 55 -15.58 -44.44 1.49
CA GLY A 55 -14.85 -43.43 2.27
C GLY A 55 -13.35 -43.76 2.40
N CYS A 56 -12.83 -44.69 1.60
CA CYS A 56 -11.48 -45.20 1.69
C CYS A 56 -10.43 -44.28 1.06
N GLY A 57 -10.89 -43.41 0.16
CA GLY A 57 -10.00 -42.51 -0.55
C GLY A 57 -9.72 -41.26 0.27
N THR A 58 -8.62 -40.59 -0.05
CA THR A 58 -8.26 -39.30 0.55
C THR A 58 -8.22 -38.20 -0.49
N SER A 59 -8.82 -37.05 -0.19
CA SER A 59 -8.59 -35.81 -0.93
C SER A 59 -7.75 -34.84 -0.11
N PHE A 60 -6.94 -34.05 -0.80
CA PHE A 60 -6.10 -33.03 -0.19
C PHE A 60 -6.80 -31.68 -0.31
N GLN A 61 -6.94 -30.98 0.82
CA GLN A 61 -7.53 -29.66 0.86
C GLN A 61 -6.53 -28.65 1.38
N THR A 62 -6.57 -27.46 0.80
CA THR A 62 -5.81 -26.29 1.22
C THR A 62 -6.74 -25.14 1.55
N ARG A 63 -6.29 -24.24 2.40
CA ARG A 63 -6.95 -22.97 2.69
C ARG A 63 -5.90 -21.88 2.86
N GLU A 64 -6.28 -20.65 2.56
CA GLU A 64 -5.41 -19.48 2.69
C GLU A 64 -5.79 -18.67 3.92
N CYS A 65 -4.80 -18.07 4.58
CA CYS A 65 -5.04 -17.12 5.64
C CYS A 65 -5.33 -15.75 5.02
N LEU A 66 -6.59 -15.36 5.02
CA LEU A 66 -7.02 -14.11 4.40
C LEU A 66 -6.59 -12.90 5.21
N SER A 67 -6.55 -13.02 6.54
CA SER A 67 -6.15 -11.92 7.40
C SER A 67 -4.65 -11.57 7.37
N THR A 68 -3.80 -12.32 6.66
CA THR A 68 -2.36 -12.01 6.56
C THR A 68 -2.13 -10.78 5.67
N PRO A 69 -1.21 -9.86 6.02
CA PRO A 69 -0.30 -9.87 7.18
C PRO A 69 -0.86 -9.20 8.45
N VAL A 70 -2.13 -8.78 8.44
CA VAL A 70 -2.73 -7.97 9.52
C VAL A 70 -2.97 -8.80 10.78
N CYS A 71 -3.51 -10.00 10.64
CA CYS A 71 -3.68 -10.98 11.70
C CYS A 71 -3.17 -12.34 11.20
N ASN A 72 -2.22 -12.93 11.91
CA ASN A 72 -1.71 -14.26 11.57
C ASN A 72 -2.75 -15.32 11.92
N CYS A 73 -2.92 -16.31 11.04
CA CYS A 73 -3.78 -17.44 11.34
C CYS A 73 -3.04 -18.53 12.11
N THR A 74 -3.73 -19.14 13.06
CA THR A 74 -3.21 -20.28 13.84
C THR A 74 -3.94 -21.55 13.39
N GLY A 75 -3.18 -22.63 13.15
CA GLY A 75 -3.69 -23.92 12.69
C GLY A 75 -3.23 -24.32 11.29
N ASN A 76 -3.65 -25.49 10.83
CA ASN A 76 -3.13 -26.06 9.58
C ASN A 76 -3.73 -25.33 8.34
N SER A 77 -2.88 -25.02 7.37
CA SER A 77 -3.26 -24.50 6.04
C SER A 77 -3.63 -25.62 5.06
N HIS A 78 -3.38 -26.87 5.43
CA HIS A 78 -3.62 -28.05 4.60
C HIS A 78 -4.17 -29.21 5.45
N ARG A 79 -4.98 -30.08 4.84
CA ARG A 79 -5.49 -31.29 5.48
C ARG A 79 -5.79 -32.38 4.46
N TYR A 80 -5.83 -33.63 4.93
CA TYR A 80 -6.41 -34.75 4.19
C TYR A 80 -7.78 -35.07 4.76
N ILE A 81 -8.76 -35.30 3.89
CA ILE A 81 -10.09 -35.76 4.28
C ILE A 81 -10.46 -37.02 3.51
N GLY A 82 -11.32 -37.86 4.10
CA GLY A 82 -11.93 -38.97 3.39
C GLY A 82 -12.80 -38.47 2.23
N CYS A 83 -12.86 -39.21 1.14
CA CYS A 83 -13.68 -38.89 -0.03
C CYS A 83 -14.41 -40.13 -0.56
N ASN A 84 -15.43 -39.91 -1.38
CA ASN A 84 -16.28 -40.96 -1.97
C ASN A 84 -16.92 -41.89 -0.93
N PHE A 85 -17.74 -41.30 -0.05
CA PHE A 85 -18.46 -41.99 1.02
C PHE A 85 -19.67 -42.83 0.54
N GLY A 86 -19.89 -43.01 -0.76
CA GLY A 86 -20.90 -43.95 -1.23
C GLY A 86 -20.58 -45.37 -0.75
N ALA A 87 -21.57 -46.14 -0.31
CA ALA A 87 -21.36 -47.54 0.08
C ALA A 87 -20.77 -48.33 -1.10
N CYS A 88 -19.73 -49.14 -0.86
CA CYS A 88 -19.22 -50.03 -1.90
C CYS A 88 -20.17 -51.20 -2.13
N GLU A 89 -20.43 -51.50 -3.40
CA GLU A 89 -21.24 -52.64 -3.83
C GLU A 89 -20.39 -53.92 -3.90
N TYR A 90 -21.07 -55.08 -3.86
CA TYR A 90 -20.46 -56.37 -4.14
C TYR A 90 -19.74 -56.35 -5.51
N PRO A 91 -18.53 -56.90 -5.68
CA PRO A 91 -17.85 -57.91 -4.84
C PRO A 91 -16.84 -57.36 -3.82
N THR A 92 -16.89 -56.07 -3.48
CA THR A 92 -15.96 -55.51 -2.48
C THR A 92 -16.16 -56.19 -1.12
N GLN A 93 -15.06 -56.53 -0.44
CA GLN A 93 -15.09 -57.26 0.84
C GLN A 93 -15.65 -56.42 2.00
N LYS A 94 -15.62 -55.09 1.88
CA LYS A 94 -16.12 -54.16 2.88
C LYS A 94 -16.90 -53.04 2.20
N THR A 95 -18.12 -52.80 2.68
CA THR A 95 -18.97 -51.68 2.23
C THR A 95 -18.36 -50.33 2.59
N CYS A 96 -17.67 -50.23 3.74
CA CYS A 96 -17.02 -49.01 4.23
C CYS A 96 -15.64 -49.31 4.80
N CYS A 97 -14.70 -48.38 4.64
CA CYS A 97 -13.38 -48.48 5.25
C CYS A 97 -13.40 -48.00 6.71
N PRO A 98 -12.71 -48.70 7.63
CA PRO A 98 -12.53 -48.20 8.99
C PRO A 98 -11.89 -46.80 8.98
N PRO A 99 -12.37 -45.84 9.80
CA PRO A 99 -13.33 -46.00 10.90
C PRO A 99 -14.80 -45.85 10.49
N TYR A 100 -15.11 -45.71 9.20
CA TYR A 100 -16.47 -45.46 8.72
C TYR A 100 -17.34 -46.71 8.78
N LEU A 101 -18.59 -46.50 9.19
CA LEU A 101 -19.63 -47.51 9.27
C LEU A 101 -20.73 -47.23 8.22
N PRO A 102 -21.41 -48.26 7.70
CA PRO A 102 -22.58 -48.08 6.86
C PRO A 102 -23.70 -47.35 7.59
N MET A 103 -24.30 -46.36 6.93
CA MET A 103 -25.40 -45.52 7.41
C MET A 103 -26.39 -45.30 6.26
N VAL A 104 -27.63 -44.93 6.58
CA VAL A 104 -28.64 -44.57 5.58
C VAL A 104 -28.96 -43.08 5.74
N ILE A 105 -28.70 -42.31 4.68
CA ILE A 105 -29.00 -40.87 4.62
C ILE A 105 -29.90 -40.65 3.41
N ASN A 106 -31.12 -40.13 3.63
CA ASN A 106 -32.14 -39.95 2.59
C ASN A 106 -32.47 -41.21 1.77
N GLY A 107 -32.45 -42.39 2.41
CA GLY A 107 -32.72 -43.68 1.76
C GLY A 107 -31.55 -44.27 0.97
N VAL A 108 -30.39 -43.61 0.95
CA VAL A 108 -29.17 -44.09 0.28
C VAL A 108 -28.16 -44.60 1.31
N TYR A 109 -27.55 -45.75 1.02
CA TYR A 109 -26.46 -46.31 1.83
C TYR A 109 -25.16 -45.52 1.62
N MET A 110 -24.62 -44.95 2.69
CA MET A 110 -23.37 -44.19 2.70
C MET A 110 -22.49 -44.60 3.89
N CYS A 111 -21.20 -44.35 3.80
CA CYS A 111 -20.22 -44.58 4.85
C CYS A 111 -20.07 -43.32 5.69
N GLY A 112 -20.16 -43.45 7.01
CA GLY A 112 -20.04 -42.31 7.91
C GLY A 112 -19.36 -42.63 9.24
N PRO A 113 -19.11 -41.62 10.09
CA PRO A 113 -19.65 -40.28 10.00
C PRO A 113 -19.03 -39.50 8.82
N VAL A 114 -19.86 -39.08 7.86
CA VAL A 114 -19.45 -38.08 6.88
C VAL A 114 -19.22 -36.81 7.70
N PRO A 115 -18.02 -36.18 7.64
CA PRO A 115 -17.80 -34.93 8.33
C PRO A 115 -18.94 -33.98 7.97
N LYS A 116 -19.74 -33.56 8.96
CA LYS A 116 -20.71 -32.49 8.73
C LYS A 116 -19.92 -31.33 8.15
N THR A 117 -20.35 -30.89 6.98
CA THR A 117 -19.69 -29.86 6.17
C THR A 117 -19.08 -28.78 7.03
N ILE A 118 -17.76 -28.68 6.89
CA ILE A 118 -16.86 -27.55 7.14
C ILE A 118 -17.22 -26.77 8.41
N GLU A 119 -16.40 -26.93 9.45
CA GLU A 119 -16.20 -25.85 10.42
C GLU A 119 -15.74 -24.62 9.64
N SER A 120 -16.70 -23.86 9.15
CA SER A 120 -16.50 -22.48 8.76
C SER A 120 -16.41 -21.74 10.09
N THR A 121 -15.21 -21.75 10.67
CA THR A 121 -14.84 -20.77 11.70
C THR A 121 -14.72 -19.37 11.09
N ALA A 122 -15.02 -19.20 9.80
CA ALA A 122 -15.10 -17.89 9.21
C ALA A 122 -16.24 -17.13 9.90
N CYS A 123 -15.87 -16.00 10.46
CA CYS A 123 -16.75 -15.05 11.08
C CYS A 123 -16.35 -13.67 10.58
N CYS A 124 -17.29 -12.73 10.52
CA CYS A 124 -16.94 -11.36 10.17
C CYS A 124 -16.20 -10.70 11.34
N PRO A 125 -15.02 -10.08 11.11
CA PRO A 125 -14.37 -9.31 12.14
C PRO A 125 -15.31 -8.18 12.61
N GLN A 126 -15.25 -7.85 13.90
CA GLN A 126 -16.09 -6.79 14.48
C GLN A 126 -15.75 -5.40 13.92
N THR A 127 -14.53 -5.23 13.43
CA THR A 127 -14.00 -4.02 12.80
C THR A 127 -13.57 -4.31 11.37
N ASP A 128 -13.65 -3.31 10.50
CA ASP A 128 -13.19 -3.43 9.12
C ASP A 128 -11.72 -3.86 9.06
N LEU A 129 -11.46 -4.90 8.26
CA LEU A 129 -10.11 -5.43 8.05
C LEU A 129 -9.63 -5.03 6.66
N PHE A 130 -8.73 -4.05 6.60
CA PHE A 130 -8.15 -3.57 5.35
C PHE A 130 -6.69 -4.00 5.17
N SER A 131 -6.24 -4.05 3.92
CA SER A 131 -4.81 -4.01 3.61
C SER A 131 -4.19 -2.71 4.12
N PRO A 132 -2.85 -2.63 4.22
CA PRO A 132 -2.17 -1.35 4.25
C PRO A 132 -2.61 -0.48 3.06
N TRP A 133 -2.56 0.84 3.24
CA TRP A 133 -2.72 1.77 2.13
C TRP A 133 -1.59 1.59 1.12
N THR A 134 -1.90 1.75 -0.16
CA THR A 134 -0.87 1.95 -1.20
C THR A 134 -0.12 3.26 -0.94
N GLY A 135 1.03 3.42 -1.60
CA GLY A 135 1.63 4.74 -1.78
C GLY A 135 0.64 5.70 -2.44
N TRP A 136 0.84 6.99 -2.20
CA TRP A 136 0.10 8.06 -2.87
C TRP A 136 0.51 8.16 -4.33
N GLN A 137 -0.48 8.39 -5.19
CA GLN A 137 -0.30 8.60 -6.63
C GLN A 137 -0.92 9.93 -7.02
N LEU A 138 -0.18 10.72 -7.80
CA LEU A 138 -0.67 11.98 -8.36
C LEU A 138 -1.38 11.71 -9.69
N SER A 139 -2.61 12.23 -9.83
CA SER A 139 -3.34 12.22 -11.10
C SER A 139 -3.99 13.58 -11.30
N GLY A 140 -3.47 14.37 -12.24
CA GLY A 140 -3.79 15.80 -12.31
C GLY A 140 -3.27 16.50 -11.06
N ASN A 141 -4.11 17.30 -10.39
CA ASN A 141 -3.76 18.03 -9.17
C ASN A 141 -4.28 17.35 -7.90
N MET A 142 -4.51 16.03 -7.94
CA MET A 142 -5.09 15.27 -6.85
C MET A 142 -4.28 14.03 -6.53
N TRP A 143 -3.88 13.93 -5.27
CA TRP A 143 -3.23 12.76 -4.71
C TRP A 143 -4.29 11.76 -4.28
N SER A 144 -4.10 10.51 -4.66
CA SER A 144 -5.00 9.42 -4.25
C SER A 144 -4.22 8.18 -3.82
N ARG A 145 -4.79 7.41 -2.89
CA ARG A 145 -4.31 6.09 -2.50
C ARG A 145 -5.48 5.16 -2.23
N THR A 146 -5.25 3.87 -2.35
CA THR A 146 -6.29 2.86 -2.15
C THR A 146 -5.87 1.80 -1.13
N ARG A 147 -6.85 1.09 -0.59
CA ARG A 147 -6.66 -0.10 0.25
C ARG A 147 -7.78 -1.09 -0.06
N LYS A 148 -7.51 -2.38 0.11
CA LYS A 148 -8.48 -3.45 -0.16
C LYS A 148 -9.17 -3.90 1.12
N CYS A 149 -10.47 -4.17 1.06
CA CYS A 149 -11.17 -4.89 2.13
C CYS A 149 -10.76 -6.37 2.07
N ILE A 150 -10.08 -6.84 3.12
CA ILE A 150 -9.58 -8.21 3.19
C ILE A 150 -10.74 -9.20 3.39
N ALA A 151 -11.70 -8.80 4.23
CA ALA A 151 -12.83 -9.63 4.63
C ALA A 151 -13.92 -9.74 3.54
N GLU A 152 -13.84 -8.97 2.45
CA GLU A 152 -14.83 -9.01 1.36
C GLU A 152 -14.86 -10.39 0.67
N SER A 153 -13.71 -11.06 0.58
CA SER A 153 -13.58 -12.40 0.00
C SER A 153 -14.31 -13.51 0.76
N ILE A 154 -14.70 -13.26 2.01
CA ILE A 154 -15.55 -14.14 2.83
C ILE A 154 -16.94 -13.56 3.06
N GLY A 155 -17.39 -12.60 2.25
CA GLY A 155 -18.73 -12.02 2.36
C GLY A 155 -18.92 -11.06 3.53
N CYS A 156 -17.83 -10.51 4.07
CA CYS A 156 -17.87 -9.52 5.14
C CYS A 156 -17.55 -8.13 4.57
N PRO A 157 -18.56 -7.23 4.44
CA PRO A 157 -18.35 -5.90 3.88
C PRO A 157 -17.58 -5.01 4.84
N CYS A 158 -16.63 -4.24 4.32
CA CYS A 158 -16.05 -3.12 5.04
C CYS A 158 -16.91 -1.87 4.83
N THR A 159 -17.08 -1.04 5.86
CA THR A 159 -17.93 0.15 5.83
C THR A 159 -17.16 1.46 5.57
N ALA A 160 -15.89 1.51 5.95
CA ALA A 160 -15.04 2.67 5.74
C ALA A 160 -14.51 2.74 4.30
N ALA A 161 -14.11 3.96 3.89
CA ALA A 161 -13.64 4.21 2.54
C ALA A 161 -12.39 3.38 2.19
N GLN A 162 -12.38 2.86 0.97
CA GLN A 162 -11.26 2.14 0.35
C GLN A 162 -10.35 3.07 -0.47
N THR A 163 -10.78 4.31 -0.70
CA THR A 163 -10.05 5.32 -1.44
C THR A 163 -9.95 6.57 -0.58
N GLN A 164 -8.76 7.17 -0.57
CA GLN A 164 -8.51 8.47 0.05
C GLN A 164 -7.92 9.40 -1.00
N ALA A 165 -8.34 10.67 -0.99
CA ALA A 165 -7.84 11.70 -1.88
C ALA A 165 -7.54 13.01 -1.13
N GLN A 166 -6.57 13.78 -1.61
CA GLN A 166 -6.21 15.10 -1.12
C GLN A 166 -5.59 15.97 -2.22
N THR A 167 -5.61 17.29 -2.05
CA THR A 167 -5.06 18.26 -3.02
C THR A 167 -3.63 18.67 -2.71
N GLN A 168 -3.19 18.50 -1.46
CA GLN A 168 -1.81 18.78 -1.05
C GLN A 168 -0.93 17.53 -1.17
N PRO A 169 0.37 17.67 -1.47
CA PRO A 169 1.29 16.54 -1.47
C PRO A 169 1.36 15.87 -0.09
N PRO A 170 1.61 14.55 -0.04
CA PRO A 170 1.71 13.81 1.22
C PRO A 170 3.02 14.10 1.98
N CYS A 171 3.99 14.74 1.34
CA CYS A 171 5.25 15.11 1.96
C CYS A 171 5.08 16.32 2.89
N SER A 172 5.48 16.17 4.15
CA SER A 172 5.54 17.27 5.11
C SER A 172 6.73 18.18 4.84
N GLN A 173 6.76 19.38 5.42
CA GLN A 173 7.95 20.23 5.40
C GLN A 173 9.17 19.44 5.91
N PRO A 174 10.34 19.52 5.25
CA PRO A 174 11.55 18.85 5.71
C PRO A 174 11.89 19.26 7.14
N GLY A 175 12.46 18.34 7.91
CA GLY A 175 12.98 18.66 9.24
C GLY A 175 14.20 19.59 9.18
N ASP A 176 14.69 20.01 10.34
CA ASP A 176 15.94 20.77 10.46
C ASP A 176 17.16 19.83 10.44
N ALA A 177 18.11 20.07 9.54
CA ALA A 177 19.32 19.25 9.39
C ALA A 177 20.49 19.66 10.30
N THR A 178 20.39 20.76 11.05
CA THR A 178 21.49 21.36 11.84
C THR A 178 22.22 20.34 12.73
N GLU A 179 21.50 19.63 13.58
CA GLU A 179 22.10 18.66 14.53
C GLU A 179 22.71 17.44 13.83
N TYR A 180 22.11 17.01 12.71
CA TYR A 180 22.54 15.84 11.97
C TYR A 180 23.78 16.11 11.11
N CYS A 181 23.86 17.32 10.56
CA CYS A 181 24.91 17.75 9.64
C CYS A 181 25.89 18.74 10.27
N LYS A 182 26.08 18.66 11.60
CA LYS A 182 26.97 19.52 12.40
C LYS A 182 28.42 19.61 11.94
N ASN A 183 28.90 18.64 11.17
CA ASN A 183 30.27 18.61 10.65
C ASN A 183 30.45 19.56 9.45
N ILE A 184 29.35 20.05 8.88
CA ILE A 184 29.37 21.02 7.79
C ILE A 184 29.21 22.40 8.45
N PRO A 185 30.21 23.29 8.34
CA PRO A 185 30.12 24.61 8.93
C PRO A 185 28.92 25.37 8.36
N VAL A 186 27.98 25.74 9.23
CA VAL A 186 26.89 26.64 8.87
C VAL A 186 27.40 28.06 9.07
N GLY A 187 27.84 28.71 7.99
CA GLY A 187 28.21 30.12 8.05
C GLY A 187 27.00 31.03 8.34
N ARG A 188 27.24 32.30 8.70
CA ARG A 188 26.17 33.23 9.09
C ARG A 188 25.47 33.85 7.88
N GLY A 189 24.14 33.99 7.99
CA GLY A 189 23.42 35.17 7.48
C GLY A 189 23.29 35.32 5.96
N VAL A 190 23.00 34.24 5.24
CA VAL A 190 22.66 34.30 3.81
C VAL A 190 21.17 34.44 3.58
N LYS A 191 20.81 35.29 2.61
CA LYS A 191 19.44 35.52 2.20
C LYS A 191 18.88 34.32 1.47
N HIS A 192 17.71 33.87 1.89
CA HIS A 192 16.96 32.77 1.29
C HIS A 192 15.46 33.03 1.46
N GLN A 193 14.64 32.33 0.68
CA GLN A 193 13.24 32.13 1.00
C GLN A 193 13.05 30.67 1.37
N ASP A 194 12.27 30.42 2.42
CA ASP A 194 11.94 29.09 2.89
C ASP A 194 11.31 28.24 1.77
N LEU A 195 11.39 26.93 1.94
CA LEU A 195 10.79 25.97 1.00
C LEU A 195 9.27 26.22 0.93
N VAL A 196 8.76 26.56 -0.25
CA VAL A 196 7.34 26.76 -0.51
C VAL A 196 6.79 25.60 -1.32
N LEU A 197 5.68 25.04 -0.85
CA LEU A 197 4.89 24.03 -1.55
C LEU A 197 4.12 24.67 -2.72
N ASN A 198 4.30 24.13 -3.92
CA ASN A 198 3.52 24.57 -5.06
C ASN A 198 2.12 23.94 -5.01
N ASN A 199 1.09 24.78 -4.92
CA ASN A 199 -0.28 24.32 -4.70
C ASN A 199 -0.79 23.46 -5.86
N GLY A 200 -1.11 22.20 -5.56
CA GLY A 200 -1.64 21.26 -6.55
C GLY A 200 -0.59 20.62 -7.45
N GLU A 201 0.69 20.86 -7.17
CA GLU A 201 1.83 20.19 -7.79
C GLU A 201 2.48 19.21 -6.78
N ASP A 202 3.32 18.33 -7.30
CA ASP A 202 4.23 17.50 -6.50
C ASP A 202 5.53 18.23 -6.15
N SER A 203 5.66 19.49 -6.52
CA SER A 203 6.89 20.26 -6.43
C SER A 203 6.91 21.20 -5.20
N ALA A 204 8.12 21.45 -4.70
CA ALA A 204 8.41 22.49 -3.73
C ALA A 204 9.70 23.20 -4.10
N ASP A 205 9.74 24.52 -3.89
CA ASP A 205 10.86 25.36 -4.30
C ASP A 205 11.46 26.07 -3.09
N LEU A 206 12.79 26.00 -2.96
CA LEU A 206 13.58 26.76 -2.01
C LEU A 206 14.41 27.79 -2.78
N VAL A 207 14.16 29.08 -2.55
CA VAL A 207 14.87 30.14 -3.30
C VAL A 207 16.15 30.53 -2.58
N MET A 208 17.26 30.41 -3.27
CA MET A 208 18.59 30.75 -2.79
C MET A 208 19.15 31.98 -3.51
N PHE A 209 19.85 32.83 -2.76
CA PHE A 209 20.48 34.06 -3.24
C PHE A 209 21.99 33.98 -3.04
N GLY A 210 22.77 34.39 -4.04
CA GLY A 210 24.21 34.60 -3.91
C GLY A 210 24.48 36.08 -3.69
N GLU A 211 24.99 36.48 -2.52
CA GLU A 211 25.30 37.89 -2.20
C GLU A 211 26.78 38.03 -1.81
N ASN A 212 27.42 39.14 -2.15
CA ASN A 212 28.72 39.48 -1.56
C ASN A 212 28.51 40.17 -0.20
N GLN A 213 29.59 40.33 0.58
CA GLN A 213 29.55 41.03 1.88
C GLN A 213 29.05 42.50 1.80
N ASP A 214 29.04 43.11 0.62
CA ASP A 214 28.54 44.47 0.39
C ASP A 214 27.02 44.52 0.09
N GLY A 215 26.33 43.37 0.13
CA GLY A 215 24.89 43.26 -0.14
C GLY A 215 24.53 43.27 -1.63
N ASN A 216 25.53 43.20 -2.52
CA ASN A 216 25.32 43.07 -3.95
C ASN A 216 25.10 41.59 -4.29
N THR A 217 23.95 41.28 -4.89
CA THR A 217 23.66 39.92 -5.36
C THR A 217 24.46 39.63 -6.65
N TYR A 218 25.04 38.42 -6.77
CA TYR A 218 25.77 37.93 -7.96
C TYR A 218 25.39 36.47 -8.26
N CYS A 219 25.43 36.10 -9.55
CA CYS A 219 25.42 34.71 -10.00
C CYS A 219 26.75 34.47 -10.73
N GLN A 220 27.68 33.76 -10.09
CA GLN A 220 28.85 33.21 -10.77
C GLN A 220 29.14 31.80 -10.24
N LEU A 221 29.74 30.96 -11.08
CA LEU A 221 30.32 29.69 -10.60
C LEU A 221 31.32 29.99 -9.49
N LEU A 222 31.18 29.30 -8.36
CA LEU A 222 32.14 29.36 -7.27
C LEU A 222 33.45 28.65 -7.70
N THR A 223 34.44 29.44 -8.08
CA THR A 223 35.84 29.00 -8.21
C THR A 223 36.66 29.59 -7.06
N ASP A 224 37.69 28.87 -6.61
CA ASP A 224 38.57 29.26 -5.49
C ASP A 224 39.19 30.67 -5.67
N GLU A 225 39.39 31.11 -6.91
CA GLU A 225 39.94 32.44 -7.23
C GLU A 225 38.93 33.57 -7.00
N TYR A 226 37.63 33.34 -7.25
CA TYR A 226 36.60 34.37 -7.19
C TYR A 226 36.19 34.73 -5.76
N SER A 227 36.13 33.73 -4.86
CA SER A 227 35.73 33.91 -3.46
C SER A 227 36.73 34.74 -2.67
N ALA A 228 38.03 34.52 -2.89
CA ALA A 228 39.11 35.20 -2.19
C ALA A 228 39.25 36.68 -2.61
N GLU A 229 39.09 36.99 -3.90
CA GLU A 229 39.24 38.37 -4.39
C GLU A 229 38.01 39.25 -4.09
N ASN A 230 36.81 38.67 -4.09
CA ASN A 230 35.56 39.45 -4.00
C ASN A 230 34.80 39.29 -2.68
N ARG A 231 35.35 38.57 -1.68
CA ARG A 231 34.70 38.32 -0.38
C ARG A 231 33.25 37.82 -0.56
N PHE A 232 33.09 36.84 -1.43
CA PHE A 232 31.78 36.33 -1.80
C PHE A 232 31.28 35.32 -0.74
N GLU A 233 30.05 35.48 -0.24
CA GLU A 233 29.42 34.55 0.70
C GLU A 233 28.15 33.95 0.07
N GLY A 234 28.24 32.69 -0.35
CA GLY A 234 27.15 32.00 -1.04
C GLY A 234 26.23 31.26 -0.09
N ALA A 235 24.93 31.19 -0.42
CA ALA A 235 24.03 30.26 0.27
C ALA A 235 24.40 28.81 -0.07
N LEU A 236 24.47 27.96 0.96
CA LEU A 236 24.76 26.54 0.86
C LEU A 236 23.57 25.75 1.40
N LEU A 237 22.92 24.99 0.53
CA LEU A 237 21.86 24.08 0.91
C LEU A 237 22.52 22.82 1.47
N ILE A 238 22.29 22.54 2.75
CA ILE A 238 22.75 21.35 3.44
C ILE A 238 21.55 20.43 3.62
N MET A 239 21.67 19.19 3.17
CA MET A 239 20.57 18.22 3.17
C MET A 239 20.99 16.97 3.92
N ARG A 240 20.05 16.44 4.71
CA ARG A 240 20.15 15.08 5.25
C ARG A 240 19.34 14.15 4.36
N GLU A 241 20.02 13.23 3.70
CA GLU A 241 19.40 12.19 2.91
C GLU A 241 18.67 11.18 3.79
N ALA A 242 17.66 10.50 3.23
CA ALA A 242 17.01 9.35 3.86
C ALA A 242 18.00 8.22 4.18
N SER A 243 19.13 8.15 3.45
CA SER A 243 20.25 7.24 3.72
C SER A 243 21.00 7.56 5.03
N GLY A 244 20.80 8.76 5.58
CA GLY A 244 21.54 9.29 6.73
C GLY A 244 22.80 10.07 6.37
N VAL A 245 23.16 10.15 5.07
CA VAL A 245 24.31 10.93 4.59
C VAL A 245 23.93 12.41 4.50
N CYS A 246 24.86 13.29 4.88
CA CYS A 246 24.71 14.73 4.65
C CYS A 246 25.35 15.11 3.31
N THR A 247 24.60 15.82 2.48
CA THR A 247 25.06 16.38 1.21
C THR A 247 24.86 17.88 1.19
N THR A 248 25.56 18.53 0.27
CA THR A 248 25.51 19.98 0.10
C THR A 248 25.35 20.34 -1.35
N ASP A 249 24.63 21.41 -1.63
CA ASP A 249 24.53 22.01 -2.96
C ASP A 249 24.54 23.53 -2.84
N THR A 250 25.17 24.19 -3.79
CA THR A 250 25.15 25.65 -3.91
C THR A 250 24.07 26.11 -4.90
N VAL A 251 23.53 25.25 -5.77
CA VAL A 251 22.48 25.56 -6.78
C VAL A 251 22.87 26.65 -7.80
N PHE A 252 23.98 27.37 -7.58
CA PHE A 252 24.52 28.45 -8.41
C PHE A 252 25.49 27.93 -9.48
N GLU A 253 24.99 27.30 -10.54
CA GLU A 253 25.78 27.12 -11.78
C GLU A 253 25.35 28.15 -12.83
N CYS A 254 26.18 29.16 -13.09
CA CYS A 254 25.86 30.25 -14.02
C CYS A 254 26.39 29.99 -15.44
N VAL A 255 26.58 28.72 -15.83
CA VAL A 255 27.31 28.34 -17.07
C VAL A 255 26.50 28.54 -18.34
N ASN A 256 25.19 28.78 -18.26
CA ASN A 256 24.38 29.13 -19.43
C ASN A 256 23.36 30.19 -19.03
N GLY A 257 23.78 31.46 -19.11
CA GLY A 257 22.96 32.59 -18.73
C GLY A 257 21.53 32.53 -19.28
N THR A 258 20.56 32.58 -18.36
CA THR A 258 19.25 33.23 -18.54
C THR A 258 18.60 33.29 -17.17
N ASP A 259 19.07 34.24 -16.36
CA ASP A 259 18.16 35.26 -15.88
C ASP A 259 19.00 36.50 -15.53
N GLY A 260 19.11 37.43 -16.48
CA GLY A 260 19.81 38.69 -16.26
C GLY A 260 19.11 39.59 -15.23
N ASP A 261 17.85 39.28 -14.90
CA ASP A 261 17.00 40.09 -14.02
C ASP A 261 16.82 39.49 -12.62
N THR A 262 16.82 38.15 -12.48
CA THR A 262 16.67 37.51 -11.17
C THR A 262 17.98 36.83 -10.78
N LYS A 263 18.72 37.50 -9.89
CA LYS A 263 19.96 37.00 -9.29
C LYS A 263 19.67 35.89 -8.26
N ARG A 264 18.82 34.91 -8.62
CA ARG A 264 18.15 33.92 -7.77
C ARG A 264 18.12 32.56 -8.48
N ARG A 265 18.23 31.47 -7.73
CA ARG A 265 18.00 30.11 -8.23
C ARG A 265 17.16 29.33 -7.23
N ASN A 266 16.36 28.40 -7.73
CA ASN A 266 15.50 27.55 -6.93
C ASN A 266 16.16 26.18 -6.79
N ALA A 267 16.33 25.70 -5.56
CA ALA A 267 16.43 24.27 -5.30
C ALA A 267 15.02 23.70 -5.40
N THR A 268 14.81 22.78 -6.33
CA THR A 268 13.49 22.18 -6.60
C THR A 268 13.44 20.78 -6.00
N PHE A 269 12.28 20.41 -5.46
CA PHE A 269 12.05 19.13 -4.83
C PHE A 269 10.74 18.52 -5.32
N THR A 270 10.74 17.22 -5.60
CA THR A 270 9.55 16.45 -5.97
C THR A 270 9.12 15.50 -4.84
N CYS A 271 7.85 15.48 -4.47
CA CYS A 271 7.36 14.63 -3.39
C CYS A 271 7.28 13.15 -3.82
N ASN A 272 7.95 12.25 -3.08
CA ASN A 272 7.75 10.82 -3.24
C ASN A 272 6.48 10.37 -2.51
N GLY A 273 5.42 10.07 -3.26
CA GLY A 273 4.14 9.60 -2.70
C GLY A 273 4.20 8.25 -1.96
N THR A 274 5.25 7.46 -2.16
CA THR A 274 5.42 6.15 -1.50
C THR A 274 6.10 6.28 -0.14
N SER A 275 7.24 6.97 -0.07
CA SER A 275 8.01 7.15 1.17
C SER A 275 7.51 8.34 2.00
N GLY A 276 6.88 9.33 1.37
CA GLY A 276 6.51 10.61 1.99
C GLY A 276 7.68 11.58 2.14
N ASN A 277 8.84 11.27 1.55
CA ASN A 277 10.03 12.12 1.57
C ASN A 277 10.11 12.99 0.31
N TRP A 278 10.84 14.09 0.40
CA TRP A 278 11.16 14.94 -0.75
C TRP A 278 12.32 14.34 -1.53
N ILE A 279 12.24 14.39 -2.86
CA ILE A 279 13.33 14.05 -3.77
C ILE A 279 13.96 15.37 -4.21
N TYR A 280 15.26 15.54 -4.01
CA TYR A 280 15.98 16.70 -4.52
C TYR A 280 16.25 16.52 -6.03
N ASP A 281 15.63 17.34 -6.88
CA ASP A 281 15.51 17.06 -8.32
C ASP A 281 16.86 17.02 -9.05
N TYR A 282 17.84 17.78 -8.58
CA TYR A 282 19.18 17.82 -9.18
C TYR A 282 19.96 16.51 -8.99
N THR A 283 19.67 15.76 -7.92
CA THR A 283 20.42 14.54 -7.58
C THR A 283 19.56 13.27 -7.62
N GLY A 284 18.24 13.41 -7.62
CA GLY A 284 17.28 12.31 -7.50
C GLY A 284 17.27 11.63 -6.13
N LYS A 285 17.93 12.22 -5.12
CA LYS A 285 18.04 11.61 -3.79
C LYS A 285 16.90 12.05 -2.86
N GLU A 286 16.43 11.12 -2.03
CA GLU A 286 15.46 11.45 -1.00
C GLU A 286 16.10 12.18 0.17
N VAL A 287 15.49 13.28 0.57
CA VAL A 287 15.91 14.16 1.67
C VAL A 287 14.81 14.23 2.72
N ILE A 288 15.22 14.21 3.99
CA ILE A 288 14.32 14.20 5.15
C ILE A 288 14.47 15.45 6.02
N ALA A 289 15.58 16.16 5.88
CA ALA A 289 15.83 17.40 6.58
C ALA A 289 16.74 18.31 5.75
N THR A 290 16.56 19.61 5.90
CA THR A 290 17.38 20.63 5.24
C THR A 290 17.80 21.71 6.24
N VAL A 291 18.91 22.38 5.96
CA VAL A 291 19.32 23.61 6.62
C VAL A 291 20.11 24.45 5.62
N ILE A 292 19.98 25.76 5.72
CA ILE A 292 20.73 26.68 4.87
C ILE A 292 21.88 27.26 5.71
N GLY A 293 23.10 27.06 5.23
CA GLY A 293 24.30 27.71 5.75
C GLY A 293 24.88 28.69 4.74
N SER A 294 25.96 29.36 5.10
CA SER A 294 26.82 30.04 4.12
C SER A 294 28.15 29.33 3.93
N TRP A 295 28.70 29.48 2.73
CA TRP A 295 30.07 29.10 2.38
C TRP A 295 30.91 30.39 2.21
N VAL A 296 32.16 30.35 2.68
CA VAL A 296 33.15 31.44 2.63
C VAL A 296 34.42 30.94 1.94
#